data_AF-A0A1Y2H827-F1
#
_entry.id   AF-A0A1Y2H827-F1
#
_cell.length_a   1.000
_cell.length_b   1.000
_cell.length_c   1.000
_cell.angle_alpha   90.00
_cell.angle_beta   90.00
_cell.angle_gamma   90.00
#
_symmetry.space_group_name_H-M   'P 1'
#
loop_
_entity.id
_entity.type
_entity.pdbx_description
1 polymer ?
#
loop_
_entity_poly.entity_id
_entity_poly.type
_entity_poly.pdbx_seq_one_letter_code
_entity_poly.pdbx_strand_id
1 'polypeptide(L)' 'FSEPVDTRAVPTYLAVISHPMDFGTMREKVKAKVYKSLAQFEADFWLVIGNCKKFNEAGSIYWREADKI' A
#
# COMPACT_ATOMS: atom_id res chain seq x y z
N PHE A 1 -2.17 6.33 2.42
CA PHE A 1 -2.71 5.34 1.47
C PHE A 1 -2.82 5.87 0.05
N SER A 2 -3.16 7.15 -0.15
CA SER A 2 -3.43 7.69 -1.50
C SER A 2 -2.20 7.92 -2.37
N GLU A 3 -1.02 8.11 -1.77
CA GLU A 3 0.24 8.39 -2.45
C GLU A 3 1.35 7.46 -1.92
N PRO A 4 2.42 7.22 -2.71
CA PRO A 4 3.56 6.44 -2.27
C PRO A 4 4.22 7.03 -1.01
N VAL A 5 4.80 6.17 -0.17
CA VAL A 5 5.63 6.63 0.97
C VAL A 5 6.91 7.27 0.44
N ASP A 6 7.23 8.49 0.88
CA ASP A 6 8.53 9.11 0.58
C ASP A 6 9.62 8.40 1.38
N THR A 7 10.39 7.55 0.69
CA THR A 7 11.46 6.74 1.28
C THR A 7 12.66 7.55 1.74
N ARG A 8 12.79 8.81 1.33
CA ARG A 8 13.81 9.72 1.90
C ARG A 8 13.38 10.24 3.27
N ALA A 9 12.08 10.49 3.44
CA ALA A 9 11.51 10.88 4.72
C ALA A 9 11.35 9.68 5.67
N VAL A 10 11.17 8.48 5.14
CA VAL A 10 11.07 7.22 5.91
C VAL A 10 12.08 6.18 5.39
N PRO A 11 13.38 6.33 5.71
CA PRO A 11 14.43 5.47 5.16
C PRO A 11 14.31 3.98 5.50
N THR A 12 13.66 3.67 6.62
CA THR A 12 13.46 2.28 7.09
C THR A 12 12.32 1.56 6.38
N TYR A 13 11.49 2.26 5.60
CA TYR A 13 10.28 1.69 5.01
C TYR A 13 10.60 0.49 4.11
N LEU A 14 11.58 0.64 3.21
CA LEU A 14 11.96 -0.41 2.26
C LEU A 14 12.74 -1.56 2.90
N ALA A 15 13.26 -1.39 4.12
CA ALA A 15 13.86 -2.49 4.88
C ALA A 15 12.80 -3.45 5.43
N VAL A 16 11.57 -2.96 5.64
CA VAL A 16 10.45 -3.75 6.20
C VAL A 16 9.48 -4.18 5.10
N ILE A 17 9.21 -3.30 4.13
CA ILE A 17 8.22 -3.47 3.08
C ILE A 17 8.89 -3.74 1.74
N SER A 18 8.81 -4.99 1.29
CA SER A 18 9.44 -5.46 0.04
C SER A 18 8.68 -5.05 -1.22
N HIS A 19 7.35 -4.89 -1.14
CA HIS A 19 6.51 -4.53 -2.28
C HIS A 19 5.61 -3.35 -1.91
N PRO A 20 6.13 -2.10 -1.92
CA PRO A 20 5.33 -0.91 -1.66
C PRO A 20 4.14 -0.82 -2.62
N MET A 21 2.99 -0.36 -2.10
CA MET A 21 1.80 -0.10 -2.89
C MET A 21 0.96 1.00 -2.22
N ASP A 22 0.25 1.76 -3.03
CA ASP A 22 -0.65 2.84 -2.64
C ASP A 22 -1.77 3.00 -3.68
N PHE A 23 -2.87 3.66 -3.32
CA PHE A 23 -4.03 3.80 -4.20
C PHE A 23 -3.79 4.73 -5.40
N GLY A 24 -2.83 5.65 -5.32
CA GLY A 24 -2.41 6.49 -6.43
C GLY A 24 -1.74 5.65 -7.51
N THR A 25 -0.78 4.82 -7.11
CA THR A 25 -0.13 3.83 -7.99
C THR A 25 -1.14 2.86 -8.59
N MET A 26 -2.07 2.31 -7.79
CA MET A 26 -3.14 1.44 -8.31
C MET A 26 -4.01 2.13 -9.35
N ARG A 27 -4.38 3.39 -9.12
CA ARG A 27 -5.15 4.20 -10.08
C ARG A 27 -4.41 4.36 -11.41
N GLU A 28 -3.11 4.64 -11.37
CA GLU A 28 -2.30 4.73 -12.60
C GLU A 28 -2.18 3.37 -13.31
N LYS A 29 -2.05 2.26 -12.54
CA LYS A 29 -2.06 0.89 -13.10
C LYS A 29 -3.40 0.54 -13.78
N VAL A 30 -4.53 1.00 -13.24
CA VAL A 30 -5.85 0.86 -13.89
C VAL A 30 -5.89 1.63 -15.21
N LYS A 31 -5.49 2.91 -15.22
CA LYS A 31 -5.47 3.75 -16.43
C LYS A 31 -4.58 3.16 -17.52
N ALA A 32 -3.42 2.62 -17.13
CA ALA A 32 -2.49 1.95 -18.03
C ALA A 32 -2.90 0.51 -18.41
N LYS A 33 -4.08 0.02 -17.97
CA LYS A 33 -4.58 -1.34 -18.22
C LYS A 33 -3.58 -2.43 -17.83
N VAL A 34 -2.83 -2.21 -16.74
CA VAL A 34 -1.83 -3.16 -16.23
C VAL A 34 -2.51 -4.41 -15.67
N TYR A 35 -3.58 -4.22 -14.90
CA TYR A 35 -4.36 -5.34 -14.35
C TYR A 35 -5.10 -6.08 -15.46
N LYS A 36 -4.79 -7.37 -15.62
CA LYS A 36 -5.44 -8.27 -16.59
C LYS A 36 -6.58 -9.08 -15.97
N SER A 37 -6.71 -9.04 -14.66
CA SER A 37 -7.77 -9.68 -13.91
C SER A 37 -8.07 -8.92 -12.62
N LEU A 38 -9.27 -9.13 -12.08
CA LEU A 38 -9.64 -8.59 -10.77
C LEU A 38 -8.70 -9.07 -9.66
N ALA A 39 -8.23 -10.33 -9.75
CA ALA A 39 -7.30 -10.89 -8.78
C ALA A 39 -5.97 -10.12 -8.69
N GLN A 40 -5.47 -9.58 -9.82
CA GLN A 40 -4.25 -8.76 -9.79
C GLN A 40 -4.49 -7.39 -9.14
N PHE A 41 -5.67 -6.80 -9.34
CA PHE A 41 -6.08 -5.57 -8.67
C PHE A 41 -6.26 -5.80 -7.16
N GLU A 42 -6.92 -6.89 -6.79
CA GLU A 42 -7.15 -7.29 -5.41
C GLU A 42 -5.84 -7.58 -4.67
N ALA A 43 -4.87 -8.22 -5.32
CA ALA A 43 -3.55 -8.45 -4.73
C ALA A 43 -2.85 -7.13 -4.33
N ASP A 44 -2.90 -6.10 -5.18
CA ASP A 44 -2.35 -4.79 -4.84
C ASP A 44 -3.16 -4.08 -3.77
N PHE A 45 -4.49 -4.22 -3.78
CA PHE A 45 -5.35 -3.68 -2.73
C PHE A 45 -4.93 -4.23 -1.35
N TRP A 46 -4.74 -5.55 -1.25
CA TRP A 46 -4.29 -6.18 -0.03
C TRP A 46 -2.85 -5.82 0.34
N LEU A 47 -1.98 -5.49 -0.63
CA LEU A 47 -0.67 -4.92 -0.34
C LEU A 47 -0.78 -3.56 0.35
N VAL A 48 -1.69 -2.67 -0.07
CA VAL A 48 -1.88 -1.36 0.59
C VAL A 48 -2.21 -1.53 2.07
N ILE A 49 -3.15 -2.41 2.39
CA ILE A 49 -3.60 -2.67 3.77
C ILE A 49 -2.54 -3.44 4.55
N GLY A 50 -2.01 -4.52 3.98
CA GLY A 50 -1.03 -5.41 4.61
C GLY A 50 0.27 -4.69 4.93
N ASN A 51 0.79 -3.87 4.01
CA ASN A 51 2.00 -3.09 4.25
C ASN A 51 1.80 -2.04 5.34
N CYS A 52 0.62 -1.42 5.41
CA CYS A 52 0.31 -0.48 6.48
C CYS A 52 0.36 -1.15 7.85
N LYS A 53 -0.31 -2.30 8.00
CA LYS A 53 -0.33 -3.05 9.26
C LYS A 53 1.02 -3.68 9.62
N LYS A 54 1.83 -4.04 8.62
CA LYS A 54 3.18 -4.59 8.82
C LYS A 54 4.17 -3.52 9.27
N PHE A 55 4.09 -2.32 8.72
CA PHE A 55 5.04 -1.25 9.03
C PHE A 55 4.68 -0.46 10.29
N ASN A 56 3.40 -0.16 10.49
CA ASN A 56 2.96 0.69 11.60
C ASN A 56 2.67 -0.13 12.86
N GLU A 57 2.98 0.44 14.02
CA GLU A 57 2.70 -0.17 15.32
C GLU A 57 1.20 -0.48 15.48
N ALA A 58 0.89 -1.66 16.04
CA ALA A 58 -0.48 -2.05 16.33
C ALA A 58 -1.16 -1.02 17.24
N GLY A 59 -2.37 -0.60 16.89
CA GLY A 59 -3.11 0.43 17.64
C GLY A 59 -2.72 1.88 17.31
N SER A 60 -1.67 2.11 16.51
CA SER A 60 -1.42 3.44 15.92
C SER A 60 -2.60 3.89 15.06
N ILE A 61 -2.70 5.20 14.80
CA ILE A 61 -3.79 5.73 13.96
C ILE A 61 -3.79 5.08 12.57
N TYR A 62 -2.62 4.96 11.93
CA TYR A 62 -2.50 4.38 10.60
C TYR A 62 -2.89 2.91 10.57
N TRP A 63 -2.50 2.15 11.59
CA TRP A 63 -2.88 0.75 11.73
C TRP A 63 -4.40 0.59 11.85
N ARG A 64 -5.05 1.42 12.67
CA ARG A 64 -6.52 1.39 12.86
C ARG A 64 -7.29 1.89 11.64
N GLU A 65 -6.79 2.89 10.93
CA GLU A 65 -7.44 3.34 9.69
C GLU A 65 -7.40 2.26 8.60
N ALA A 66 -6.40 1.37 8.61
CA ALA A 66 -6.35 0.24 7.68
C ALA A 66 -7.48 -0.80 7.89
N ASP A 67 -8.12 -0.84 9.06
CA ASP A 67 -9.28 -1.71 9.35
C ASP A 67 -10.60 -1.17 8.77
N LYS A 68 -10.63 0.11 8.38
CA LYS A 68 -11.84 0.80 7.91
C LYS A 68 -11.96 0.86 6.39
N ILE A 69 -10.92 0.40 5.69
CA ILE A 69 -10.85 0.30 4.23
C ILE A 69 -11.50 -1.02 3.82
#